data_AF-A0A9E4AN84-F1
#
_entry.id   AF-A0A9E4AN84-F1
#
_cell.length_a   1.000
_cell.length_b   1.000
_cell.length_c   1.000
_cell.angle_alpha   90.00
_cell.angle_beta   90.00
_cell.angle_gamma   90.00
#
_symmetry.space_group_name_H-M   'P 1'
#
loop_
_entity.id
_entity.type
_entity.pdbx_description
1 polymer ?
#
loop_
_entity_poly.entity_id
_entity_poly.type
_entity_poly.pdbx_seq_one_letter_code
_entity_poly.pdbx_strand_id
1 'polypeptide(L)'
;MTSKVQQMAAHFNIKPITTSGYRCPKGNKKEGGVTNSWHIHGRAYDFYVAGPRWTEQLKDSIVKWARANGALDPYYKSWVHVSW
;
A
#
# COMPACT_ATOMS: atom_id res chain seq x y z
N MET A 1 4.02 19.17 1.10
CA MET A 1 4.86 17.95 1.17
C MET A 1 4.13 16.83 0.44
N THR A 2 4.79 16.14 -0.48
CA THR A 2 4.21 15.04 -1.27
C THR A 2 4.21 13.74 -0.45
N SER A 3 3.10 13.02 -0.38
CA SER A 3 3.00 11.78 0.42
C SER A 3 3.97 10.70 -0.08
N LYS A 4 4.36 9.75 0.77
CA LYS A 4 5.22 8.61 0.37
C LYS A 4 4.61 7.79 -0.78
N VAL A 5 3.28 7.63 -0.79
CA VAL A 5 2.54 6.97 -1.88
C VAL A 5 2.66 7.76 -3.19
N GLN A 6 2.58 9.09 -3.14
CA GLN A 6 2.76 9.92 -4.34
C GLN A 6 4.20 9.86 -4.86
N GLN A 7 5.21 9.83 -3.99
CA GLN A 7 6.61 9.65 -4.38
C GLN A 7 6.84 8.29 -5.06
N MET A 8 6.28 7.23 -4.49
CA MET A 8 6.30 5.88 -5.08
C MET A 8 5.62 5.86 -6.45
N ALA A 9 4.43 6.44 -6.57
CA ALA A 9 3.68 6.47 -7.82
C ALA A 9 4.46 7.19 -8.93
N ALA A 10 5.13 8.31 -8.59
CA ALA A 10 6.00 9.03 -9.51
C ALA A 10 7.23 8.20 -9.90
N HIS A 11 7.89 7.54 -8.95
CA HIS A 11 9.09 6.72 -9.21
C HIS A 11 8.82 5.59 -10.20
N PHE A 12 7.69 4.90 -10.08
CA PHE A 12 7.32 3.81 -10.99
C PHE A 12 6.53 4.27 -12.22
N ASN A 13 6.19 5.56 -12.31
CA ASN A 13 5.28 6.10 -13.32
C ASN A 13 3.98 5.27 -13.41
N ILE A 14 3.29 5.13 -12.27
CA ILE A 14 2.04 4.36 -12.13
C ILE A 14 0.90 5.25 -11.63
N LYS A 15 -0.33 4.85 -11.94
CA LYS A 15 -1.54 5.42 -11.36
C LYS A 15 -2.21 4.38 -10.46
N PRO A 16 -1.90 4.36 -9.14
CA PRO A 16 -2.45 3.37 -8.23
C PRO A 16 -3.96 3.60 -8.02
N ILE A 17 -4.72 2.51 -8.01
CA ILE A 17 -6.13 2.47 -7.64
C ILE A 17 -6.19 1.98 -6.20
N THR A 18 -6.54 2.88 -5.28
CA THR A 18 -6.63 2.58 -3.85
C THR A 18 -7.85 1.73 -3.56
N THR A 19 -7.63 0.58 -2.92
CA THR A 19 -8.69 -0.30 -2.42
C THR A 19 -8.98 -0.04 -0.94
N SER A 20 -7.96 0.36 -0.18
CA SER A 20 -8.11 0.68 1.24
C SER A 20 -7.07 1.70 1.70
N GLY A 21 -7.49 2.61 2.58
CA GLY A 21 -6.64 3.60 3.24
C GLY A 21 -6.93 3.58 4.74
N TYR A 22 -7.43 4.68 5.30
CA TYR A 22 -7.91 4.66 6.68
C TYR A 22 -9.07 3.68 6.89
N ARG A 23 -9.04 2.91 7.98
CA ARG A 23 -10.15 2.09 8.46
C ARG A 23 -10.49 2.48 9.89
N CYS A 24 -11.76 2.76 10.20
CA CYS A 24 -12.14 2.93 11.60
C CYS A 24 -11.94 1.62 12.38
N PRO A 25 -11.68 1.64 13.69
CA PRO A 25 -11.39 0.42 14.47
C PRO A 25 -12.47 -0.67 14.34
N LYS A 26 -13.74 -0.27 14.31
CA LYS A 26 -14.87 -1.18 14.10
C LYS A 26 -14.84 -1.82 12.71
N GLY A 27 -14.55 -1.04 11.67
CA GLY A 27 -14.41 -1.51 10.30
C GLY A 27 -13.20 -2.45 10.15
N ASN A 28 -12.05 -2.06 10.69
CA ASN A 28 -10.85 -2.88 10.69
C ASN A 28 -11.11 -4.27 11.32
N LYS A 29 -11.78 -4.32 12.48
CA LYS A 29 -12.16 -5.59 13.11
C LYS A 29 -13.10 -6.43 12.24
N LYS A 30 -14.08 -5.80 11.58
CA LYS A 30 -15.03 -6.48 10.69
C LYS A 30 -14.32 -7.13 9.49
N GLU A 31 -13.29 -6.47 8.95
CA GLU A 31 -12.45 -6.97 7.86
C GLU A 31 -11.38 -7.98 8.32
N GLY A 32 -11.38 -8.39 9.60
CA GLY A 32 -10.39 -9.31 10.16
C GLY A 32 -9.00 -8.68 10.35
N GLY A 33 -8.91 -7.35 10.35
CA GLY A 33 -7.67 -6.62 10.59
C GLY A 33 -7.19 -6.73 12.04
N VAL A 34 -5.87 -6.76 12.20
CA VAL A 34 -5.21 -6.80 13.52
C VAL A 34 -5.42 -5.50 14.30
N THR A 35 -5.47 -5.58 15.64
CA THR A 35 -5.78 -4.45 16.53
C THR A 35 -4.79 -3.28 16.41
N ASN A 36 -3.54 -3.57 16.03
CA ASN A 36 -2.46 -2.60 15.82
C ASN A 36 -2.23 -2.27 14.33
N SER A 37 -3.24 -2.44 13.47
CA SER A 37 -3.11 -2.18 12.03
C SER A 37 -2.85 -0.70 11.74
N TRP A 38 -1.87 -0.40 10.91
CA TRP A 38 -1.58 0.97 10.45
C TRP A 38 -2.73 1.65 9.71
N HIS A 39 -3.70 0.89 9.18
CA HIS A 39 -4.93 1.45 8.59
C HIS A 39 -5.76 2.23 9.62
N ILE A 40 -5.75 1.84 10.91
CA ILE A 40 -6.51 2.56 11.96
C ILE A 40 -5.88 3.91 12.31
N HIS A 41 -4.63 4.11 11.91
CA HIS A 41 -3.89 5.35 12.10
C HIS A 41 -3.81 6.20 10.83
N GLY A 42 -4.43 5.76 9.73
CA GLY A 42 -4.35 6.44 8.43
C GLY A 42 -2.96 6.39 7.79
N ARG A 43 -2.14 5.41 8.22
CA ARG A 43 -0.72 5.28 7.89
C ARG A 43 -0.42 4.11 6.94
N ALA A 44 -1.47 3.44 6.44
CA ALA A 44 -1.35 2.35 5.48
C ALA A 44 -2.24 2.56 4.25
N TYR A 45 -1.78 2.03 3.13
CA TYR A 45 -2.44 2.06 1.83
C TYR A 45 -2.37 0.69 1.16
N ASP A 46 -3.54 0.21 0.75
CA ASP A 46 -3.69 -0.94 -0.14
C ASP A 46 -4.10 -0.44 -1.52
N PHE A 47 -3.42 -0.91 -2.57
CA PHE A 47 -3.72 -0.48 -3.93
C PHE A 47 -3.33 -1.54 -4.97
N TYR A 48 -3.83 -1.38 -6.19
CA TYR A 48 -3.37 -2.10 -7.36
C TYR A 48 -3.19 -1.13 -8.54
N VAL A 49 -2.65 -1.62 -9.66
CA VAL A 49 -2.59 -0.87 -10.92
C VAL A 49 -3.42 -1.60 -11.96
N ALA A 50 -4.18 -0.87 -12.77
CA ALA A 50 -4.97 -1.48 -13.85
C ALA A 50 -4.08 -1.86 -15.04
N GLY A 51 -4.48 -2.94 -15.73
CA GLY A 51 -3.90 -3.34 -17.00
C GLY A 51 -2.69 -4.29 -16.90
N PRO A 52 -2.10 -4.63 -18.05
CA PRO A 52 -1.11 -5.72 -18.16
C PRO A 52 0.20 -5.45 -17.43
N ARG A 53 0.46 -4.19 -17.04
CA ARG A 53 1.66 -3.81 -16.28
C ARG A 53 1.59 -4.27 -14.81
N TRP A 54 0.43 -4.74 -14.32
CA TRP A 54 0.30 -5.23 -12.95
C TRP A 54 0.87 -6.64 -12.77
N THR A 55 2.18 -6.75 -12.97
CA THR A 55 2.93 -8.00 -12.90
C THR A 55 3.51 -8.22 -11.52
N GLU A 56 3.88 -9.46 -11.21
CA GLU A 56 4.61 -9.83 -9.99
C GLU A 56 5.93 -9.05 -9.87
N GLN A 57 6.63 -8.84 -10.98
CA GLN A 57 7.88 -8.06 -11.01
C GLN A 57 7.66 -6.60 -10.59
N LEU A 58 6.57 -5.97 -11.03
CA LEU A 58 6.24 -4.61 -10.61
C LEU A 58 5.88 -4.56 -9.12
N LYS A 59 5.07 -5.50 -8.62
CA LYS A 59 4.70 -5.58 -7.21
C LYS A 59 5.94 -5.77 -6.31
N ASP A 60 6.83 -6.66 -6.70
CA ASP A 60 8.10 -6.91 -6.00
C ASP A 60 9.00 -5.66 -5.99
N SER A 61 9.13 -4.99 -7.13
CA SER A 61 9.89 -3.72 -7.22
C SER A 61 9.31 -2.65 -6.31
N ILE A 62 7.98 -2.52 -6.26
CA ILE A 62 7.30 -1.57 -5.38
C ILE A 62 7.56 -1.89 -3.91
N VAL A 63 7.43 -3.15 -3.50
CA VAL A 63 7.68 -3.57 -2.10
C VAL A 63 9.13 -3.34 -1.70
N LYS A 64 10.09 -3.65 -2.58
CA LYS A 64 11.52 -3.36 -2.37
C LYS A 64 11.78 -1.88 -2.21
N TRP A 65 11.23 -1.04 -3.10
CA TRP A 65 11.34 0.41 -3.00
C TRP A 65 10.73 0.94 -1.72
N ALA A 66 9.53 0.47 -1.35
CA ALA A 66 8.85 0.90 -0.13
C ALA A 66 9.70 0.58 1.11
N ARG A 67 10.23 -0.64 1.20
CA ARG A 67 11.13 -1.05 2.29
C ARG A 67 12.39 -0.19 2.35
N ALA A 68 13.04 0.07 1.21
CA ALA A 68 14.20 0.96 1.12
C ALA A 68 13.89 2.40 1.52
N ASN A 69 12.62 2.81 1.48
CA ASN A 69 12.14 4.15 1.82
C ASN A 69 11.41 4.23 3.17
N GLY A 70 11.64 3.24 4.04
CA GLY A 70 11.19 3.23 5.43
C GLY A 70 9.78 2.68 5.66
N ALA A 71 9.20 1.96 4.70
CA ALA A 71 7.95 1.26 4.94
C ALA A 71 8.16 0.11 5.93
N LEU A 72 7.24 -0.06 6.89
CA LEU A 72 7.42 -0.96 8.02
C LEU A 72 7.10 -2.42 7.68
N ASP A 73 6.00 -2.66 6.97
CA ASP A 73 5.51 -4.00 6.64
C ASP A 73 5.03 -4.14 5.18
N PRO A 74 5.79 -3.68 4.15
CA PRO A 74 5.34 -3.77 2.77
C PRO A 74 5.27 -5.24 2.29
N TYR A 75 4.16 -5.62 1.66
CA TYR A 75 3.95 -6.93 1.03
C TYR A 75 2.96 -6.83 -0.13
N TYR A 76 2.75 -7.90 -0.88
CA TYR A 76 1.74 -7.93 -1.94
C TYR A 76 1.00 -9.27 -2.05
N LYS A 77 -0.19 -9.21 -2.66
CA LYS A 77 -1.05 -10.30 -3.12
C LYS A 77 -1.57 -9.94 -4.53
N SER A 78 -2.89 -9.95 -4.74
CA SER A 78 -3.52 -9.29 -5.90
C SER A 78 -3.43 -7.76 -5.84
N TRP A 79 -3.10 -7.19 -4.68
CA TRP A 79 -2.86 -5.77 -4.38
C TRP A 79 -1.56 -5.63 -3.57
N VAL A 80 -1.00 -4.42 -3.49
CA VAL A 80 0.18 -4.11 -2.66
C VAL A 80 -0.27 -3.41 -1.38
N HIS A 81 0.29 -3.82 -0.25
CA HIS A 81 0.22 -3.16 1.04
C HIS A 81 1.48 -2.32 1.28
N VAL A 82 1.32 -1.08 1.72
CA VAL A 82 2.41 -0.26 2.24
C VAL A 82 1.96 0.49 3.50
N SER A 83 2.84 0.61 4.49
CA SER A 83 2.63 1.44 5.67
C SER A 83 3.90 2.20 6.05
N TRP A 84 3.75 3.38 6.64
CA TRP A 84 4.83 4.23 7.12
C TRP A 84 4.54 4.80 8.49
#